data_AF-A0AAQ1GJ68-F1
#
_entry.id   AF-A0AAQ1GJ68-F1
#
_cell.length_a   1.000
_cell.length_b   1.000
_cell.length_c   1.000
_cell.angle_alpha   90.00
_cell.angle_beta   90.00
_cell.angle_gamma   90.00
#
_symmetry.space_group_name_H-M   'P 1'
#
loop_
_entity.id
_entity.type
_entity.pdbx_description
1 polymer ?
#
loop_
_entity_poly.entity_id
_entity_poly.type
_entity_poly.pdbx_seq_one_letter_code
_entity_poly.pdbx_strand_id
1 'polypeptide(L)'
;MPYKDLYLAHALHGSLFQTICIRKAALLVALDNDVRDQSEIEAELPNNGDYAHWMSPELEPSGKLKTSRDRFERALLKSLGTGRLSAAVVARNLDDEIDPIYTLVPTEAIREWCQERDVDTGDWLMQHEESDIEFTSETAHEIANYYMPSLARTDDFDFDALEAYKSSEESRREELFRSLLQEVQRLRAEVPHARRTEAESPINTKEKNSLLTVIAALVNALDGRLPNGYKRAEAVARFTDQIGASVSVNTVDKILKQTDSAVERRRDAYK
;
A
#
# COMPACT_ATOMS: atom_id res chain seq x y z
N MET A 1 -5.56 5.26 -19.32
CA MET A 1 -5.32 4.65 -17.98
C MET A 1 -4.82 5.73 -17.01
N PRO A 2 -5.69 6.55 -16.39
CA PRO A 2 -5.29 7.67 -15.54
C PRO A 2 -5.19 7.36 -14.04
N TYR A 3 -5.63 6.18 -13.57
CA TYR A 3 -5.71 5.90 -12.12
C TYR A 3 -4.51 5.15 -11.53
N LYS A 4 -3.57 4.67 -12.36
CA LYS A 4 -2.40 3.92 -11.89
C LYS A 4 -1.53 4.75 -10.92
N ASP A 5 -1.35 6.03 -11.21
CA ASP A 5 -0.55 6.94 -10.40
C ASP A 5 -1.22 7.25 -9.05
N LEU A 6 -2.56 7.27 -9.02
CA LEU A 6 -3.34 7.44 -7.80
C LEU A 6 -3.12 6.26 -6.84
N TYR A 7 -3.20 5.02 -7.34
CA TYR A 7 -2.95 3.84 -6.53
C TYR A 7 -1.51 3.76 -6.03
N LEU A 8 -0.53 4.08 -6.88
CA LEU A 8 0.88 4.07 -6.48
C LEU A 8 1.18 5.10 -5.38
N ALA A 9 0.54 6.26 -5.41
CA ALA A 9 0.71 7.28 -4.37
C ALA A 9 0.19 6.82 -2.99
N HIS A 10 -0.86 5.99 -2.95
CA HIS A 10 -1.49 5.52 -1.71
C HIS A 10 -1.02 4.14 -1.24
N ALA A 11 -0.43 3.33 -2.13
CA ALA A 11 0.03 1.97 -1.81
C ALA A 11 1.08 1.92 -0.70
N LEU A 12 1.95 2.95 -0.62
CA LEU A 12 3.03 3.02 0.37
C LEU A 12 2.55 3.45 1.77
N HIS A 13 1.32 3.94 1.91
CA HIS A 13 0.80 4.47 3.18
C HIS A 13 -0.03 3.46 3.96
N GLY A 14 -0.17 2.22 3.48
CA GLY A 14 -1.05 1.22 4.10
C GLY A 14 -2.54 1.58 4.06
N SER A 15 -2.89 2.77 3.55
CA SER A 15 -4.24 3.30 3.46
C SER A 15 -5.14 2.53 2.49
N LEU A 16 -4.56 1.65 1.67
CA LEU A 16 -5.28 0.76 0.76
C LEU A 16 -5.52 -0.62 1.36
N PHE A 17 -4.96 -0.91 2.54
CA PHE A 17 -5.19 -2.18 3.22
C PHE A 17 -6.65 -2.27 3.67
N GLN A 18 -7.30 -3.40 3.40
CA GLN A 18 -8.73 -3.62 3.69
C GLN A 18 -9.63 -2.52 3.11
N THR A 19 -9.40 -2.20 1.84
CA THR A 19 -10.27 -1.28 1.09
C THR A 19 -10.94 -2.00 -0.06
N ILE A 20 -12.18 -1.63 -0.32
CA ILE A 20 -13.03 -2.20 -1.35
C ILE A 20 -13.57 -1.08 -2.24
N CYS A 21 -13.70 -1.34 -3.55
CA CYS A 21 -14.34 -0.35 -4.42
C CYS A 21 -15.86 -0.31 -4.21
N ILE A 22 -16.46 0.86 -4.41
CA ILE A 22 -17.91 1.07 -4.17
C ILE A 22 -18.76 0.05 -4.93
N ARG A 23 -18.42 -0.23 -6.19
CA ARG A 23 -19.18 -1.18 -7.01
C ARG A 23 -19.11 -2.60 -6.44
N LYS A 24 -17.94 -3.07 -6.00
CA LYS A 24 -17.79 -4.40 -5.40
C LYS A 24 -18.50 -4.47 -4.04
N ALA A 25 -18.37 -3.43 -3.21
CA ALA A 25 -19.09 -3.34 -1.94
C ALA A 25 -20.61 -3.43 -2.14
N ALA A 26 -21.15 -2.71 -3.12
CA ALA A 26 -22.57 -2.77 -3.46
C ALA A 26 -23.02 -4.16 -3.90
N LEU A 27 -22.16 -4.91 -4.61
CA LEU A 27 -22.45 -6.28 -5.01
C LEU A 27 -22.47 -7.24 -3.81
N LEU A 28 -21.44 -7.20 -2.95
CA LEU A 28 -21.37 -8.07 -1.77
C LEU A 28 -22.55 -7.81 -0.82
N VAL A 29 -22.86 -6.54 -0.55
CA VAL A 29 -24.04 -6.16 0.24
C VAL A 29 -25.34 -6.63 -0.44
N ALA A 30 -25.43 -6.55 -1.77
CA ALA A 30 -26.60 -7.05 -2.48
C ALA A 30 -26.76 -8.57 -2.34
N LEU A 31 -25.66 -9.33 -2.34
CA LEU A 31 -25.65 -10.78 -2.15
C LEU A 31 -26.02 -11.17 -0.73
N ASP A 32 -25.47 -10.48 0.28
CA ASP A 32 -25.78 -10.72 1.69
C ASP A 32 -27.26 -10.46 2.02
N ASN A 33 -27.92 -9.59 1.26
CA ASN A 33 -29.32 -9.22 1.46
C ASN A 33 -30.26 -9.86 0.41
N ASP A 34 -29.77 -10.81 -0.40
CA ASP A 34 -30.60 -11.55 -1.35
C ASP A 34 -31.19 -12.80 -0.69
N VAL A 35 -32.51 -12.82 -0.55
CA VAL A 35 -33.25 -13.91 0.12
C VAL A 35 -33.70 -15.02 -0.84
N ARG A 36 -33.29 -14.96 -2.12
CA ARG A 36 -33.63 -15.95 -3.14
C ARG A 36 -32.80 -17.21 -2.97
N ASP A 37 -33.20 -18.29 -3.65
CA ASP A 37 -32.43 -19.52 -3.70
C ASP A 37 -31.06 -19.28 -4.35
N GLN A 38 -30.03 -19.91 -3.78
CA GLN A 38 -28.64 -19.79 -4.23
C GLN A 38 -28.45 -20.07 -5.73
N SER A 39 -29.19 -21.04 -6.27
CA SER A 39 -29.15 -21.38 -7.70
C SER A 39 -29.70 -20.28 -8.62
N GLU A 40 -30.64 -19.45 -8.14
CA GLU A 40 -31.10 -18.27 -8.88
C GLU A 40 -30.05 -17.15 -8.86
N ILE A 41 -29.35 -17.00 -7.72
CA ILE A 41 -28.29 -16.02 -7.55
C ILE A 41 -27.09 -16.37 -8.44
N GLU A 42 -26.67 -17.64 -8.44
CA GLU A 42 -25.56 -18.13 -9.27
C GLU A 42 -25.81 -17.99 -10.77
N ALA A 43 -27.06 -18.14 -11.21
CA ALA A 43 -27.44 -17.92 -12.61
C ALA A 43 -27.35 -16.45 -13.04
N GLU A 44 -27.44 -15.51 -12.09
CA GLU A 44 -27.33 -14.08 -12.34
C GLU A 44 -25.90 -13.54 -12.16
N LEU A 45 -25.00 -14.32 -11.54
CA LEU A 45 -23.58 -14.02 -11.42
C LEU A 45 -22.85 -14.28 -12.76
N PRO A 46 -21.90 -13.41 -13.14
CA PRO A 46 -21.07 -13.65 -14.32
C PRO A 46 -20.17 -14.89 -14.13
N ASN A 47 -19.71 -15.47 -15.24
CA ASN A 47 -18.86 -16.67 -15.27
C ASN A 47 -19.44 -17.91 -14.56
N ASN A 48 -20.76 -18.13 -14.63
CA ASN A 48 -21.45 -19.29 -14.03
C ASN A 48 -21.26 -19.41 -12.49
N GLY A 49 -21.18 -18.28 -11.78
CA GLY A 49 -21.04 -18.28 -10.32
C GLY A 49 -19.60 -18.40 -9.82
N ASP A 50 -18.60 -18.16 -10.68
CA ASP A 50 -17.21 -18.06 -10.22
C ASP A 50 -17.10 -16.94 -9.16
N TYR A 51 -16.74 -17.36 -7.96
CA TYR A 51 -16.70 -16.65 -6.68
C TYR A 51 -16.72 -15.11 -6.75
N ALA A 52 -17.79 -14.50 -6.21
CA ALA A 52 -18.00 -13.05 -6.20
C ALA A 52 -16.87 -12.24 -5.52
N HIS A 53 -16.07 -12.85 -4.63
CA HIS A 53 -14.92 -12.19 -4.00
C HIS A 53 -13.71 -12.04 -4.94
N TRP A 54 -13.56 -12.88 -5.97
CA TRP A 54 -12.51 -12.77 -7.00
C TRP A 54 -12.99 -12.02 -8.26
N MET A 55 -14.28 -11.65 -8.31
CA MET A 55 -14.82 -10.95 -9.47
C MET A 55 -14.17 -9.58 -9.64
N SER A 56 -13.72 -9.32 -10.88
CA SER A 56 -13.38 -7.97 -11.29
C SER A 56 -14.61 -7.07 -11.09
N PRO A 57 -14.46 -5.86 -10.52
CA PRO A 57 -15.56 -4.90 -10.38
C PRO A 57 -16.12 -4.42 -11.73
N GLU A 58 -15.46 -4.77 -12.84
CA GLU A 58 -15.91 -4.52 -14.20
C GLU A 58 -16.92 -5.57 -14.70
N LEU A 59 -17.02 -6.72 -14.05
CA LEU A 59 -17.98 -7.77 -14.40
C LEU A 59 -19.35 -7.48 -13.79
N GLU A 60 -20.37 -7.39 -14.65
CA GLU A 60 -21.72 -7.04 -14.20
C GLU A 60 -22.56 -8.28 -13.88
N PRO A 61 -23.22 -8.34 -12.72
CA PRO A 61 -24.34 -9.27 -12.52
C PRO A 61 -25.50 -8.91 -13.45
N SER A 62 -26.41 -9.85 -13.65
CA SER A 62 -27.61 -9.67 -14.46
C SER A 62 -28.90 -9.71 -13.60
N GLY A 63 -30.07 -9.56 -14.23
CA GLY A 63 -31.36 -9.79 -13.59
C GLY A 63 -31.67 -8.93 -12.36
N LYS A 64 -32.24 -9.57 -11.32
CA LYS A 64 -32.62 -8.88 -10.08
C LYS A 64 -31.41 -8.50 -9.24
N LEU A 65 -30.34 -9.29 -9.28
CA LEU A 65 -29.09 -9.02 -8.57
C LEU A 65 -28.46 -7.72 -9.07
N LYS A 66 -28.47 -7.47 -10.40
CA LYS A 66 -28.08 -6.17 -10.98
C LYS A 66 -28.85 -5.02 -10.36
N THR A 67 -30.17 -5.16 -10.29
CA THR A 67 -31.06 -4.11 -9.76
C THR A 67 -30.79 -3.83 -8.27
N SER A 68 -30.52 -4.88 -7.48
CA SER A 68 -30.17 -4.77 -6.07
C SER A 68 -28.82 -4.06 -5.89
N ARG A 69 -27.79 -4.52 -6.60
CA ARG A 69 -26.46 -3.90 -6.63
C ARG A 69 -26.52 -2.42 -7.05
N ASP A 70 -27.27 -2.07 -8.10
CA ASP A 70 -27.42 -0.68 -8.56
C ASP A 70 -28.13 0.21 -7.52
N ARG A 71 -28.99 -0.37 -6.67
CA ARG A 71 -29.62 0.33 -5.55
C ARG A 71 -28.60 0.64 -4.45
N PHE A 72 -27.79 -0.34 -4.04
CA PHE A 72 -26.76 -0.14 -3.03
C PHE A 72 -25.63 0.77 -3.54
N GLU A 73 -25.20 0.64 -4.79
CA GLU A 73 -24.19 1.50 -5.42
C GLU A 73 -24.59 2.97 -5.35
N ARG A 74 -25.84 3.29 -5.74
CA ARG A 74 -26.37 4.67 -5.63
C ARG A 74 -26.44 5.15 -4.19
N ALA A 75 -26.79 4.29 -3.24
CA ALA A 75 -26.89 4.64 -1.82
C ALA A 75 -25.51 4.94 -1.21
N LEU A 76 -24.49 4.14 -1.56
CA LEU A 76 -23.11 4.34 -1.16
C LEU A 76 -22.53 5.62 -1.78
N LEU A 77 -22.69 5.84 -3.09
CA LEU A 77 -22.26 7.06 -3.77
C LEU A 77 -22.91 8.32 -3.16
N LYS A 78 -24.20 8.26 -2.85
CA LYS A 78 -24.90 9.37 -2.16
C LYS A 78 -24.35 9.62 -0.75
N SER A 79 -23.98 8.56 -0.04
CA SER A 79 -23.44 8.68 1.32
C SER A 79 -22.02 9.26 1.29
N LEU A 80 -21.22 8.87 0.30
CA LEU A 80 -19.91 9.48 0.03
C LEU A 80 -20.04 10.96 -0.35
N GLY A 81 -20.97 11.30 -1.24
CA GLY A 81 -21.21 12.69 -1.66
C GLY A 81 -21.72 13.60 -0.54
N THR A 82 -22.36 13.04 0.48
CA THR A 82 -22.82 13.80 1.67
C THR A 82 -21.82 13.78 2.83
N GLY A 83 -20.65 13.13 2.67
CA GLY A 83 -19.63 13.00 3.71
C GLY A 83 -20.00 12.04 4.85
N ARG A 84 -21.03 11.21 4.66
CA ARG A 84 -21.44 10.16 5.62
C ARG A 84 -20.71 8.84 5.42
N LEU A 85 -19.92 8.72 4.36
CA LEU A 85 -19.04 7.58 4.10
C LEU A 85 -17.64 8.12 3.83
N SER A 86 -16.65 7.66 4.61
CA SER A 86 -15.26 8.07 4.42
C SER A 86 -14.61 7.20 3.34
N ALA A 87 -14.01 7.82 2.32
CA ALA A 87 -13.26 7.10 1.29
C ALA A 87 -11.75 7.25 1.53
N ALA A 88 -11.01 6.17 1.30
CA ALA A 88 -9.55 6.17 1.31
C ALA A 88 -8.99 6.81 0.03
N VAL A 89 -9.65 6.55 -1.10
CA VAL A 89 -9.29 7.10 -2.41
C VAL A 89 -10.58 7.46 -3.16
N VAL A 90 -10.65 8.70 -3.64
CA VAL A 90 -11.77 9.16 -4.48
C VAL A 90 -11.28 9.32 -5.92
N ALA A 91 -11.77 8.46 -6.80
CA ALA A 91 -11.53 8.57 -8.22
C ALA A 91 -12.67 9.35 -8.88
N ARG A 92 -12.34 10.27 -9.78
CA ARG A 92 -13.32 11.02 -10.56
C ARG A 92 -13.08 10.88 -12.06
N ASN A 93 -14.15 10.86 -12.83
CA ASN A 93 -14.11 10.81 -14.29
C ASN A 93 -13.89 12.22 -14.89
N LEU A 94 -13.92 12.33 -16.22
CA LEU A 94 -13.71 13.61 -16.92
C LEU A 94 -14.84 14.62 -16.68
N ASP A 95 -16.02 14.15 -16.26
CA ASP A 95 -17.19 14.96 -15.94
C ASP A 95 -17.26 15.34 -14.46
N ASP A 96 -16.17 15.11 -13.70
CA ASP A 96 -16.06 15.32 -12.25
C ASP A 96 -17.02 14.47 -11.40
N GLU A 97 -17.55 13.38 -11.96
CA GLU A 97 -18.37 12.42 -11.22
C GLU A 97 -17.49 11.36 -10.55
N ILE A 98 -17.92 10.88 -9.38
CA ILE A 98 -17.21 9.83 -8.65
C ILE A 98 -17.32 8.51 -9.41
N ASP A 99 -16.17 7.91 -9.73
CA ASP A 99 -16.10 6.61 -10.39
C ASP A 99 -16.24 5.47 -9.35
N PRO A 100 -17.31 4.67 -9.38
CA PRO A 100 -17.55 3.62 -8.38
C PRO A 100 -16.63 2.41 -8.51
N ILE A 101 -15.97 2.21 -9.66
CA ILE A 101 -15.02 1.12 -9.87
C ILE A 101 -13.67 1.45 -9.23
N TYR A 102 -13.24 2.70 -9.33
CA TYR A 102 -11.91 3.11 -8.87
C TYR A 102 -11.89 3.84 -7.52
N THR A 103 -13.05 4.26 -7.01
CA THR A 103 -13.17 4.85 -5.67
C THR A 103 -13.13 3.75 -4.62
N LEU A 104 -12.15 3.84 -3.70
CA LEU A 104 -11.91 2.86 -2.64
C LEU A 104 -12.37 3.39 -1.29
N VAL A 105 -13.05 2.53 -0.56
CA VAL A 105 -13.61 2.78 0.77
C VAL A 105 -13.08 1.72 1.72
N PRO A 106 -12.68 2.06 2.96
CA PRO A 106 -12.32 1.06 3.97
C PRO A 106 -13.49 0.10 4.21
N THR A 107 -13.22 -1.20 4.29
CA THR A 107 -14.29 -2.20 4.51
C THR A 107 -15.03 -1.95 5.82
N GLU A 108 -14.33 -1.48 6.85
CA GLU A 108 -14.94 -1.07 8.12
C GLU A 108 -15.96 0.07 7.95
N ALA A 109 -15.66 1.06 7.10
CA ALA A 109 -16.60 2.15 6.83
C ALA A 109 -17.88 1.66 6.11
N ILE A 110 -17.77 0.59 5.30
CA ILE A 110 -18.93 -0.08 4.70
C ILE A 110 -19.75 -0.81 5.78
N ARG A 111 -19.09 -1.51 6.71
CA ARG A 111 -19.75 -2.20 7.82
C ARG A 111 -20.53 -1.24 8.71
N GLU A 112 -19.90 -0.14 9.12
CA GLU A 112 -20.54 0.94 9.88
C GLU A 112 -21.76 1.48 9.13
N TRP A 113 -21.60 1.74 7.82
CA TRP A 113 -22.68 2.24 6.98
C TRP A 113 -23.88 1.28 6.88
N CYS A 114 -23.62 -0.03 6.78
CA CYS A 114 -24.65 -1.07 6.76
C CYS A 114 -25.37 -1.15 8.11
N GLN A 115 -24.61 -1.17 9.21
CA GLN A 115 -25.15 -1.22 10.56
C GLN A 115 -26.08 -0.03 10.87
N GLU A 116 -25.70 1.20 10.46
CA GLU A 116 -26.54 2.39 10.62
C GLU A 116 -27.89 2.30 9.88
N ARG A 117 -27.99 1.46 8.85
CA ARG A 117 -29.14 1.37 7.94
C ARG A 117 -29.92 0.08 8.08
N ASP A 118 -29.59 -0.75 9.06
CA ASP A 118 -30.20 -2.06 9.28
C ASP A 118 -30.08 -2.96 8.02
N VAL A 119 -28.91 -2.90 7.37
CA VAL A 119 -28.54 -3.71 6.22
C VAL A 119 -27.61 -4.82 6.71
N ASP A 120 -27.88 -6.06 6.31
CA ASP A 120 -27.10 -7.20 6.77
C ASP A 120 -25.70 -7.19 6.14
N THR A 121 -24.69 -7.53 6.96
CA THR A 121 -23.31 -7.79 6.55
C THR A 121 -23.08 -9.27 6.78
N GLY A 122 -23.53 -10.06 5.82
CA GLY A 122 -23.49 -11.52 5.85
C GLY A 122 -22.11 -12.08 5.50
N ASP A 123 -22.12 -13.31 5.00
CA ASP A 123 -20.90 -14.09 4.75
C ASP A 123 -20.06 -13.55 3.59
N TRP A 124 -20.66 -12.84 2.62
CA TRP A 124 -19.93 -12.39 1.42
C TRP A 124 -18.95 -11.27 1.72
N LEU A 125 -19.35 -10.29 2.53
CA LEU A 125 -18.45 -9.21 2.94
C LEU A 125 -17.32 -9.74 3.84
N MET A 126 -17.65 -10.65 4.76
CA MET A 126 -16.67 -11.29 5.65
C MET A 126 -15.66 -12.14 4.86
N GLN A 127 -16.13 -12.95 3.91
CA GLN A 127 -15.26 -13.78 3.08
C GLN A 127 -14.29 -12.93 2.24
N HIS A 128 -14.72 -11.77 1.75
CA HIS A 128 -13.84 -10.86 1.04
C HIS A 128 -12.72 -10.32 1.95
N GLU A 129 -13.02 -9.97 3.20
CA GLU A 129 -11.99 -9.53 4.16
C GLU A 129 -10.99 -10.67 4.45
N GLU A 130 -11.48 -11.88 4.67
CA GLU A 130 -10.62 -13.05 4.91
C GLU A 130 -9.69 -13.33 3.73
N SER A 131 -10.22 -13.30 2.49
CA SER A 131 -9.42 -13.47 1.28
C SER A 131 -8.40 -12.35 1.08
N ASP A 132 -8.77 -11.10 1.35
CA ASP A 132 -7.84 -9.97 1.23
C ASP A 132 -6.71 -10.05 2.26
N ILE A 133 -6.99 -10.53 3.47
CA ILE A 133 -6.00 -10.78 4.52
C ILE A 133 -5.06 -11.91 4.09
N GLU A 134 -5.61 -13.03 3.59
CA GLU A 134 -4.83 -14.18 3.11
C GLU A 134 -3.89 -13.76 1.97
N PHE A 135 -4.43 -13.11 0.93
CA PHE A 135 -3.65 -12.62 -0.20
C PHE A 135 -2.54 -11.65 0.23
N THR A 136 -2.84 -10.73 1.14
CA THR A 136 -1.83 -9.77 1.62
C THR A 136 -0.76 -10.46 2.47
N SER A 137 -1.15 -11.44 3.28
CA SER A 137 -0.22 -12.25 4.08
C SER A 137 0.73 -13.05 3.19
N GLU A 138 0.20 -13.72 2.15
CA GLU A 138 1.01 -14.44 1.16
C GLU A 138 1.96 -13.51 0.42
N THR A 139 1.47 -12.36 -0.04
CA THR A 139 2.29 -11.35 -0.73
C THR A 139 3.39 -10.81 0.19
N ALA A 140 3.06 -10.51 1.45
CA ALA A 140 4.04 -10.06 2.44
C ALA A 140 5.09 -11.13 2.72
N HIS A 141 4.68 -12.40 2.77
CA HIS A 141 5.58 -13.54 2.93
C HIS A 141 6.49 -13.71 1.71
N GLU A 142 5.97 -13.60 0.50
CA GLU A 142 6.77 -13.62 -0.74
C GLU A 142 7.79 -12.47 -0.78
N ILE A 143 7.37 -11.25 -0.45
CA ILE A 143 8.25 -10.07 -0.35
C ILE A 143 9.34 -10.31 0.71
N ALA A 144 8.97 -10.83 1.88
CA ALA A 144 9.92 -11.14 2.94
C ALA A 144 10.93 -12.22 2.48
N ASN A 145 10.47 -13.25 1.78
CA ASN A 145 11.29 -14.32 1.23
C ASN A 145 12.26 -13.81 0.16
N TYR A 146 11.82 -12.89 -0.69
CA TYR A 146 12.62 -12.33 -1.77
C TYR A 146 13.65 -11.30 -1.27
N TYR A 147 13.26 -10.40 -0.37
CA TYR A 147 14.10 -9.27 0.07
C TYR A 147 14.84 -9.50 1.38
N MET A 148 14.43 -10.47 2.19
CA MET A 148 15.08 -10.83 3.46
C MET A 148 15.19 -12.35 3.64
N PRO A 149 15.90 -13.06 2.75
CA PRO A 149 16.05 -14.52 2.81
C PRO A 149 16.67 -15.03 4.13
N SER A 150 17.37 -14.17 4.90
CA SER A 150 17.89 -14.50 6.22
C SER A 150 16.85 -14.48 7.35
N LEU A 151 15.74 -13.75 7.18
CA LEU A 151 14.58 -13.73 8.09
C LEU A 151 13.47 -14.70 7.66
N ALA A 152 13.46 -15.07 6.37
CA ALA A 152 12.59 -16.07 5.76
C ALA A 152 12.92 -17.51 6.13
N ARG A 153 14.00 -17.74 6.89
CA ARG A 153 14.06 -18.91 7.77
C ARG A 153 13.06 -18.68 8.90
N THR A 154 11.77 -18.83 8.60
CA THR A 154 10.88 -19.44 9.57
C THR A 154 11.52 -20.79 9.88
N ASP A 155 12.26 -20.85 11.00
CA ASP A 155 12.54 -22.14 11.61
C ASP A 155 11.21 -22.87 11.65
N ASP A 156 11.15 -24.03 10.99
CA ASP A 156 9.96 -24.87 10.92
C ASP A 156 9.33 -24.91 12.31
N PHE A 157 8.04 -24.59 12.40
CA PHE A 157 7.32 -24.65 13.65
C PHE A 157 7.45 -26.06 14.20
N ASP A 158 8.33 -26.24 15.21
CA ASP A 158 8.72 -27.55 15.72
C ASP A 158 7.55 -28.12 16.54
N PHE A 159 6.66 -28.79 15.81
CA PHE A 159 5.46 -29.41 16.35
C PHE A 159 5.81 -30.46 17.41
N ASP A 160 6.95 -31.14 17.24
CA ASP A 160 7.45 -32.14 18.18
C ASP A 160 7.88 -31.48 19.50
N ALA A 161 8.51 -30.30 19.44
CA ALA A 161 8.82 -29.52 20.64
C ALA A 161 7.56 -29.04 21.40
N LEU A 162 6.50 -28.68 20.67
CA LEU A 162 5.22 -28.28 21.27
C LEU A 162 4.49 -29.47 21.93
N GLU A 163 4.48 -30.65 21.29
CA GLU A 163 3.92 -31.86 21.88
C GLU A 163 4.72 -32.33 23.09
N ALA A 164 6.05 -32.27 23.03
CA ALA A 164 6.93 -32.57 24.17
C ALA A 164 6.68 -31.63 25.36
N TYR A 165 6.41 -30.35 25.10
CA TYR A 165 5.99 -29.40 26.14
C TYR A 165 4.64 -29.79 26.76
N LYS A 166 3.61 -30.03 25.94
CA LYS A 166 2.25 -30.36 26.41
C LYS A 166 2.19 -31.67 27.21
N SER A 167 3.01 -32.65 26.85
CA SER A 167 3.08 -33.97 27.49
C SER A 167 4.01 -34.04 28.70
N SER A 168 4.76 -32.98 28.99
CA SER A 168 5.70 -32.96 30.11
C SER A 168 5.05 -32.59 31.45
N GLU A 169 5.62 -33.11 32.54
CA GLU A 169 5.18 -32.77 33.90
C GLU A 169 5.31 -31.27 34.18
N GLU A 170 4.48 -30.75 35.10
CA GLU A 170 4.36 -29.32 35.39
C GLU A 170 5.69 -28.67 35.78
N SER A 171 6.52 -29.35 36.56
CA SER A 171 7.88 -28.91 36.92
C SER A 171 8.77 -28.72 35.70
N ARG A 172 8.69 -29.62 34.72
CA ARG A 172 9.48 -29.58 33.48
C ARG A 172 8.97 -28.51 32.52
N ARG A 173 7.65 -28.26 32.49
CA ARG A 173 7.06 -27.14 31.73
C ARG A 173 7.50 -25.79 32.28
N GLU A 174 7.57 -25.63 33.60
CA GLU A 174 8.07 -24.39 34.21
C GLU A 174 9.55 -24.13 33.86
N GLU A 175 10.39 -25.16 33.89
CA GLU A 175 11.80 -25.05 33.52
C GLU A 175 11.98 -24.67 32.05
N LEU A 176 11.25 -25.33 31.14
CA LEU A 176 11.25 -25.00 29.71
C LEU A 176 10.76 -23.56 29.47
N PHE A 177 9.72 -23.13 30.17
CA PHE A 177 9.20 -21.77 30.07
C PHE A 177 10.21 -20.72 30.55
N ARG A 178 10.90 -20.97 31.67
CA ARG A 178 11.96 -20.08 32.18
C ARG A 178 13.15 -20.02 31.23
N SER A 179 13.56 -21.15 30.67
CA SER A 179 14.62 -21.21 29.67
C SER A 179 14.24 -20.44 28.40
N LEU A 180 12.99 -20.58 27.92
CA LEU A 180 12.48 -19.85 26.76
C LEU A 180 12.43 -18.34 27.04
N LEU A 181 12.00 -17.92 28.24
CA LEU A 181 12.00 -16.51 28.65
C LEU A 181 13.42 -15.92 28.65
N GLN A 182 14.41 -16.67 29.16
CA GLN A 182 15.80 -16.24 29.13
C GLN A 182 16.33 -16.13 27.70
N GLU A 183 15.98 -17.08 26.83
CA GLU A 183 16.38 -17.04 25.43
C GLU A 183 15.71 -15.88 24.67
N VAL A 184 14.42 -15.62 24.91
CA VAL A 184 13.73 -14.45 24.36
C VAL A 184 14.35 -13.15 24.86
N GLN A 185 14.76 -13.07 26.13
CA GLN A 185 15.48 -11.92 26.66
C GLN A 185 16.87 -11.77 26.03
N ARG A 186 17.61 -12.89 25.84
CA ARG A 186 18.91 -12.90 25.17
C ARG A 186 18.77 -12.46 23.71
N LEU A 187 17.83 -13.03 22.97
CA LEU A 187 17.53 -12.66 21.59
C LEU A 187 17.05 -11.22 21.49
N ARG A 188 16.24 -10.71 22.43
CA ARG A 188 15.89 -9.27 22.46
C ARG A 188 17.09 -8.36 22.74
N ALA A 189 18.10 -8.85 23.45
CA ALA A 189 19.35 -8.13 23.69
C ALA A 189 20.36 -8.28 22.53
N GLU A 190 20.34 -9.40 21.82
CA GLU A 190 21.19 -9.71 20.66
C GLU A 190 20.62 -9.17 19.34
N VAL A 191 19.30 -9.05 19.21
CA VAL A 191 18.65 -8.32 18.13
C VAL A 191 19.11 -6.88 18.26
N PRO A 192 19.92 -6.37 17.31
CA PRO A 192 20.25 -4.96 17.28
C PRO A 192 18.91 -4.25 17.23
N HIS A 193 18.66 -3.36 18.19
CA HIS A 193 17.50 -2.48 18.14
C HIS A 193 17.29 -2.05 16.70
N ALA A 194 16.11 -2.42 16.19
CA ALA A 194 15.63 -2.11 14.85
C ALA A 194 16.25 -0.79 14.42
N ARG A 195 17.00 -0.83 13.31
CA ARG A 195 17.60 0.32 12.63
C ARG A 195 16.85 1.57 13.03
N ARG A 196 17.37 2.29 14.04
CA ARG A 196 17.29 3.74 13.99
C ARG A 196 17.80 4.02 12.59
N THR A 197 16.94 4.56 11.72
CA THR A 197 17.36 5.21 10.48
C THR A 197 18.76 5.71 10.76
N GLU A 198 19.76 5.02 10.20
CA GLU A 198 21.14 5.46 10.35
C GLU A 198 21.04 6.90 9.89
N ALA A 199 21.21 7.84 10.82
CA ALA A 199 21.44 9.21 10.44
C ALA A 199 22.63 9.07 9.51
N GLU A 200 22.38 9.20 8.20
CA GLU A 200 23.38 8.99 7.17
C GLU A 200 24.66 9.62 7.71
N SER A 201 25.72 8.81 7.85
CA SER A 201 26.99 9.33 8.31
C SER A 201 27.27 10.58 7.48
N PRO A 202 27.50 11.74 8.11
CA PRO A 202 27.51 13.02 7.41
C PRO A 202 28.48 12.91 6.22
N ILE A 203 27.95 13.04 5.01
CA ILE A 203 28.68 12.84 3.75
C ILE A 203 30.05 13.51 3.87
N ASN A 204 31.11 12.73 3.68
CA ASN A 204 32.47 13.24 3.76
C ASN A 204 32.66 14.35 2.71
N THR A 205 33.38 15.42 3.04
CA THR A 205 33.68 16.53 2.12
C THR A 205 34.15 16.07 0.74
N LYS A 206 34.91 14.96 0.68
CA LYS A 206 35.34 14.35 -0.60
C LYS A 206 34.18 13.75 -1.40
N GLU A 207 33.28 13.00 -0.74
CA GLU A 207 32.10 12.39 -1.37
C GLU A 207 31.12 13.46 -1.82
N LYS A 208 30.89 14.48 -0.99
CA LYS A 208 30.08 15.65 -1.32
C LYS A 208 30.58 16.35 -2.59
N ASN A 209 31.88 16.61 -2.67
CA ASN A 209 32.46 17.25 -3.85
C ASN A 209 32.39 16.37 -5.10
N SER A 210 32.53 15.05 -4.95
CA SER A 210 32.34 14.10 -6.06
C SER A 210 30.90 14.10 -6.56
N LEU A 211 29.91 14.05 -5.66
CA LEU A 211 28.48 14.13 -6.02
C LEU A 211 28.14 15.46 -6.70
N LEU A 212 28.60 16.59 -6.17
CA LEU A 212 28.41 17.90 -6.79
C LEU A 212 29.04 17.97 -8.20
N THR A 213 30.19 17.30 -8.41
CA THR A 213 30.82 17.23 -9.74
C THR A 213 29.98 16.40 -10.72
N VAL A 214 29.42 15.27 -10.27
CA VAL A 214 28.54 14.42 -11.10
C VAL A 214 27.26 15.17 -11.46
N ILE A 215 26.65 15.87 -10.50
CA ILE A 215 25.47 16.72 -10.74
C ILE A 215 25.81 17.80 -11.77
N ALA A 216 26.95 18.48 -11.63
CA ALA A 216 27.38 19.48 -12.61
C ALA A 216 27.54 18.90 -14.02
N ALA A 217 28.15 17.71 -14.15
CA ALA A 217 28.34 17.04 -15.43
C ALA A 217 27.00 16.68 -16.10
N LEU A 218 26.04 16.18 -15.32
CA LEU A 218 24.70 15.84 -15.80
C LEU A 218 23.91 17.09 -16.23
N VAL A 219 23.97 18.17 -15.43
CA VAL A 219 23.32 19.44 -15.77
C VAL A 219 23.94 20.05 -17.04
N ASN A 220 25.26 19.98 -17.19
CA ASN A 220 25.95 20.47 -18.39
C ASN A 220 25.64 19.62 -19.63
N ALA A 221 25.49 18.30 -19.48
CA ALA A 221 25.02 17.43 -20.56
C ALA A 221 23.59 17.77 -21.03
N LEU A 222 22.81 18.42 -20.17
CA LEU A 222 21.43 18.87 -20.43
C LEU A 222 21.34 20.36 -20.80
N ASP A 223 22.46 21.09 -20.94
CA ASP A 223 22.50 22.56 -21.07
C ASP A 223 21.73 23.09 -22.30
N GLY A 224 21.59 22.29 -23.36
CA GLY A 224 20.75 22.62 -24.53
C GLY A 224 19.24 22.42 -24.33
N ARG A 225 18.82 21.81 -23.23
CA ARG A 225 17.42 21.47 -22.90
C ARG A 225 16.90 22.18 -21.65
N LEU A 226 17.78 22.82 -20.88
CA LEU A 226 17.45 23.51 -19.65
C LEU A 226 17.46 25.02 -19.85
N PRO A 227 16.45 25.75 -19.33
CA PRO A 227 16.46 27.20 -19.34
C PRO A 227 17.56 27.77 -18.43
N ASN A 228 17.93 29.04 -18.63
CA ASN A 228 18.99 29.70 -17.88
C ASN A 228 18.50 30.31 -16.54
N GLY A 229 19.42 30.45 -15.59
CA GLY A 229 19.18 31.11 -14.30
C GLY A 229 18.20 30.35 -13.39
N TYR A 230 17.36 31.08 -12.65
CA TYR A 230 16.42 30.50 -11.67
C TYR A 230 15.45 29.47 -12.28
N LYS A 231 15.08 29.64 -13.56
CA LYS A 231 14.23 28.69 -14.29
C LYS A 231 14.87 27.32 -14.47
N ARG A 232 16.22 27.23 -14.40
CA ARG A 232 16.96 25.97 -14.39
C ARG A 232 16.64 25.15 -13.14
N ALA A 233 16.63 25.80 -11.98
CA ALA A 233 16.31 25.16 -10.71
C ALA A 233 14.85 24.70 -10.69
N GLU A 234 13.94 25.47 -11.27
CA GLU A 234 12.53 25.09 -11.41
C GLU A 234 12.36 23.85 -12.31
N ALA A 235 13.05 23.80 -13.45
CA ALA A 235 13.01 22.64 -14.34
C ALA A 235 13.56 21.37 -13.67
N VAL A 236 14.67 21.49 -12.93
CA VAL A 236 15.26 20.37 -12.18
C VAL A 236 14.35 19.92 -11.03
N ALA A 237 13.73 20.86 -10.28
CA ALA A 237 12.77 20.52 -9.23
C ALA A 237 11.56 19.73 -9.79
N ARG A 238 11.05 20.12 -10.96
CA ARG A 238 9.99 19.37 -11.65
C ARG A 238 10.43 17.96 -12.04
N PHE A 239 11.68 17.76 -12.47
CA PHE A 239 12.19 16.42 -12.74
C PHE A 239 12.32 15.58 -11.47
N THR A 240 12.70 16.18 -10.34
CA THR A 240 12.74 15.49 -9.05
C THR A 240 11.34 15.14 -8.54
N ASP A 241 10.35 16.01 -8.78
CA ASP A 241 8.94 15.73 -8.49
C ASP A 241 8.40 14.56 -9.33
N GLN A 242 8.76 14.47 -10.61
CA GLN A 242 8.35 13.37 -11.51
C GLN A 242 8.83 11.98 -11.06
N ILE A 243 9.93 11.91 -10.32
CA ILE A 243 10.46 10.64 -9.78
C ILE A 243 10.04 10.41 -8.31
N GLY A 244 9.11 11.21 -7.79
CA GLY A 244 8.59 11.08 -6.43
C GLY A 244 9.52 11.61 -5.33
N ALA A 245 10.61 12.29 -5.69
CA ALA A 245 11.57 12.86 -4.73
C ALA A 245 11.46 14.40 -4.72
N SER A 246 10.38 14.93 -4.15
CA SER A 246 10.12 16.37 -4.21
C SER A 246 11.17 17.20 -3.47
N VAL A 247 11.78 18.15 -4.17
CA VAL A 247 12.81 19.05 -3.63
C VAL A 247 12.46 20.49 -3.98
N SER A 248 12.52 21.39 -3.00
CA SER A 248 12.19 22.80 -3.23
C SER A 248 13.14 23.45 -4.25
N VAL A 249 12.60 24.34 -5.09
CA VAL A 249 13.37 25.11 -6.09
C VAL A 249 14.55 25.87 -5.45
N ASN A 250 14.35 26.39 -4.23
CA ASN A 250 15.40 27.11 -3.49
C ASN A 250 16.54 26.18 -3.05
N THR A 251 16.21 24.93 -2.68
CA THR A 251 17.21 23.90 -2.36
C THR A 251 18.02 23.54 -3.61
N VAL A 252 17.35 23.34 -4.74
CA VAL A 252 17.99 23.04 -6.03
C VAL A 252 18.90 24.18 -6.48
N ASP A 253 18.44 25.44 -6.44
CA ASP A 253 19.24 26.62 -6.79
C ASP A 253 20.51 26.74 -5.94
N LYS A 254 20.39 26.48 -4.63
CA LYS A 254 21.54 26.46 -3.71
C LYS A 254 22.55 25.37 -4.07
N ILE A 255 22.07 24.17 -4.42
CA ILE A 255 22.94 23.05 -4.84
C ILE A 255 23.64 23.38 -6.17
N LEU A 256 22.92 23.93 -7.15
CA LEU A 256 23.50 24.30 -8.45
C LEU A 256 24.62 25.35 -8.30
N LYS A 257 24.42 26.36 -7.46
CA LYS A 257 25.49 27.33 -7.13
C LYS A 257 26.70 26.68 -6.46
N GLN A 258 26.46 25.69 -5.59
CA GLN A 258 27.54 24.91 -4.98
C GLN A 258 28.27 24.02 -5.98
N THR A 259 27.57 23.50 -7.00
CA THR A 259 28.19 22.72 -8.08
C THR A 259 29.15 23.56 -8.91
N ASP A 260 28.77 24.79 -9.29
CA ASP A 260 29.65 25.69 -10.04
C ASP A 260 30.95 25.96 -9.26
N SER A 261 30.82 26.27 -7.97
CA SER A 261 31.97 26.49 -7.07
C SER A 261 32.85 25.25 -6.90
N ALA A 262 32.27 24.03 -6.93
CA ALA A 262 33.02 22.79 -6.78
C ALA A 262 33.78 22.42 -8.06
N VAL A 263 33.18 22.66 -9.23
CA VAL A 263 33.81 22.44 -10.54
C VAL A 263 34.98 23.41 -10.76
N GLU A 264 34.83 24.69 -10.40
CA GLU A 264 35.92 25.67 -10.47
C GLU A 264 37.13 25.26 -9.63
N ARG A 265 36.91 24.88 -8.35
CA ARG A 265 37.99 24.41 -7.47
C ARG A 265 38.71 23.18 -8.03
N ARG A 266 37.98 22.26 -8.66
CA ARG A 266 38.57 21.06 -9.26
C ARG A 266 39.33 21.41 -10.54
N ARG A 267 38.82 22.32 -11.37
CA ARG A 267 39.50 22.80 -12.58
C ARG A 267 40.81 23.51 -12.24
N ASP A 268 40.85 24.29 -11.17
CA ASP A 268 42.07 24.97 -10.72
C ASP A 268 43.07 24.03 -10.03
N ALA A 269 42.62 22.89 -9.48
CA ALA A 269 43.51 21.86 -8.95
C ALA A 269 44.23 21.02 -10.03
N TYR A 270 43.79 21.10 -11.30
CA TYR A 270 44.40 20.41 -12.45
C TYR A 270 45.11 21.36 -13.43
N LYS A 271 45.24 22.66 -13.08
CA LYS A 271 46.12 23.61 -13.76
C LYS A 271 47.48 23.64 -13.06
#